data_AF-A0A7K0VER8-F1
#
_entry.id   AF-A0A7K0VER8-F1
#
_cell.length_a   1.000
_cell.length_b   1.000
_cell.length_c   1.000
_cell.angle_alpha   90.00
_cell.angle_beta   90.00
_cell.angle_gamma   90.00
#
_symmetry.space_group_name_H-M   'P 1'
#
loop_
_entity.id
_entity.type
_entity.pdbx_description
1 polymer ?
#
loop_
_entity_poly.entity_id
_entity_poly.type
_entity_poly.pdbx_seq_one_letter_code
_entity_poly.pdbx_strand_id
1 'polypeptide(L)'
;FILAIFTIVPNADVSLAPGGGGIGGFLLALGTAFGYSAGWNPYAADYTRYLSPNAPKVATGVWAGLGVFVSCTVLMSLGVVSATLVAAPDASPTDVFTSTMPSAIAAFVLLAIVIGGISANAINIYSGSMSFVALGFGVLPERLRRAMVALILGALGGIIAFIGLSDISQYQNFLFVIAYWVGPWLGVIFADWFLRRRNRIDGFLFDKKHNPWAGFLAMALAMILSIWLFSNQVQYVGIVPTAIPEFGDSAFEFGFIFAIIFYAILFKFQRERKDEKMVLPTQ
;
A
#
# COMPACT_ATOMS: atom_id res chain seq x y z
N PHE A 1 -13.81 2.86 -18.03
CA PHE A 1 -12.92 1.70 -18.17
C PHE A 1 -13.43 0.64 -19.13
N ILE A 2 -14.70 0.20 -19.09
CA ILE A 2 -15.24 -0.75 -20.10
C ILE A 2 -15.01 -0.25 -21.54
N LEU A 3 -15.36 1.01 -21.81
CA LEU A 3 -15.10 1.63 -23.12
C LEU A 3 -13.61 1.60 -23.49
N ALA A 4 -12.72 1.83 -22.52
CA ALA A 4 -11.28 1.81 -22.74
C ALA A 4 -10.76 0.40 -23.08
N ILE A 5 -11.34 -0.64 -22.47
CA ILE A 5 -10.99 -2.04 -22.80
C ILE A 5 -11.33 -2.33 -24.27
N PHE A 6 -12.54 -1.96 -24.72
CA PHE A 6 -12.98 -2.20 -26.09
C PHE A 6 -12.20 -1.41 -27.14
N THR A 7 -11.53 -0.31 -26.78
CA THR A 7 -10.69 0.46 -27.70
C THR A 7 -9.22 0.04 -27.65
N ILE A 8 -8.68 -0.25 -26.47
CA ILE A 8 -7.25 -0.55 -26.28
C ILE A 8 -6.93 -1.97 -26.74
N VAL A 9 -7.70 -2.98 -26.30
CA VAL A 9 -7.37 -4.39 -26.53
C VAL A 9 -7.26 -4.75 -28.01
N PRO A 10 -8.16 -4.31 -28.91
CA PRO A 10 -8.05 -4.65 -30.33
C PRO A 10 -6.85 -4.01 -31.05
N ASN A 11 -6.28 -2.95 -30.49
CA ASN A 11 -5.16 -2.20 -31.07
C ASN A 11 -3.81 -2.54 -30.42
N ALA A 12 -3.80 -3.49 -29.48
CA ALA A 12 -2.60 -3.92 -28.80
C ALA A 12 -1.69 -4.75 -29.71
N ASP A 13 -0.39 -4.45 -29.70
CA ASP A 13 0.60 -5.24 -30.43
C ASP A 13 1.43 -6.07 -29.45
N VAL A 14 0.98 -7.32 -29.23
CA VAL A 14 1.67 -8.25 -28.32
C VAL A 14 3.08 -8.63 -28.78
N SER A 15 3.45 -8.36 -30.04
CA SER A 15 4.82 -8.57 -30.52
C SER A 15 5.78 -7.50 -29.99
N LEU A 16 5.26 -6.34 -29.59
CA LEU A 16 6.00 -5.28 -28.91
C LEU A 16 6.14 -5.51 -27.40
N ALA A 17 5.54 -6.58 -26.85
CA ALA A 17 5.78 -6.95 -25.47
C ALA A 17 7.29 -7.20 -25.30
N PRO A 18 8.00 -6.41 -24.46
CA PRO A 18 9.43 -6.57 -24.33
C PRO A 18 9.71 -7.98 -23.79
N GLY A 19 10.27 -8.84 -24.64
CA GLY A 19 10.81 -10.10 -24.19
C GLY A 19 11.97 -9.83 -23.24
N GLY A 20 12.00 -10.51 -22.09
CA GLY A 20 13.07 -10.35 -21.10
C GLY A 20 12.61 -9.79 -19.76
N GLY A 21 13.53 -9.77 -18.80
CA GLY A 21 13.31 -9.39 -17.40
C GLY A 21 13.70 -10.47 -16.40
N GLY A 22 13.59 -11.75 -16.78
CA GLY A 22 13.95 -12.87 -15.89
C GLY A 22 13.26 -12.80 -14.53
N ILE A 23 13.91 -13.35 -13.50
CA ILE A 23 13.40 -13.30 -12.13
C ILE A 23 13.39 -11.86 -11.58
N GLY A 24 14.41 -11.05 -11.89
CA GLY A 24 14.52 -9.67 -11.38
C GLY A 24 13.44 -8.72 -11.89
N GLY A 25 13.11 -8.77 -13.18
CA GLY A 25 12.01 -8.01 -13.78
C GLY A 25 10.64 -8.46 -13.24
N PHE A 26 10.47 -9.76 -13.03
CA PHE A 26 9.28 -10.29 -12.36
C PHE A 26 9.15 -9.74 -10.94
N LEU A 27 10.23 -9.77 -10.15
CA LEU A 27 10.23 -9.29 -8.76
C LEU A 27 10.02 -7.77 -8.68
N LEU A 28 10.56 -6.99 -9.63
CA LEU A 28 10.26 -5.55 -9.74
C LEU A 28 8.77 -5.31 -10.03
N ALA A 29 8.18 -6.04 -10.97
CA ALA A 29 6.75 -5.93 -11.28
C ALA A 29 5.88 -6.36 -10.09
N LEU A 30 6.27 -7.44 -9.41
CA LEU A 30 5.62 -7.94 -8.20
C LEU A 30 5.67 -6.92 -7.08
N GLY A 31 6.85 -6.35 -6.78
CA GLY A 31 7.03 -5.34 -5.75
C GLY A 31 6.25 -4.06 -6.04
N THR A 32 6.16 -3.66 -7.30
CA THR A 32 5.37 -2.49 -7.73
C THR A 32 3.87 -2.75 -7.54
N ALA A 33 3.38 -3.91 -8.00
CA ALA A 33 1.98 -4.31 -7.85
C ALA A 33 1.58 -4.52 -6.38
N PHE A 34 2.48 -5.10 -5.58
CA PHE A 34 2.33 -5.25 -4.14
C PHE A 34 2.32 -3.89 -3.44
N GLY A 35 3.26 -2.99 -3.74
CA GLY A 35 3.30 -1.65 -3.16
C GLY A 35 1.99 -0.88 -3.36
N TYR A 36 1.41 -0.97 -4.57
CA TYR A 36 0.10 -0.37 -4.84
C TYR A 36 -1.02 -1.04 -4.04
N SER A 37 -1.11 -2.38 -4.07
CA SER A 37 -2.24 -3.12 -3.50
C SER A 37 -2.20 -3.18 -1.97
N ALA A 38 -1.01 -3.34 -1.39
CA ALA A 38 -0.80 -3.48 0.04
C ALA A 38 -0.92 -2.13 0.77
N GLY A 39 -0.71 -1.00 0.08
CA GLY A 39 -0.94 0.34 0.63
C GLY A 39 -2.36 0.58 1.14
N TRP A 40 -3.34 -0.20 0.69
CA TRP A 40 -4.73 -0.13 1.14
C TRP A 40 -4.98 -0.88 2.47
N ASN A 41 -4.06 -1.74 2.91
CA ASN A 41 -4.26 -2.59 4.09
C ASN A 41 -4.47 -1.83 5.40
N PRO A 42 -3.76 -0.71 5.69
CA PRO A 42 -4.00 0.07 6.90
C PRO A 42 -5.45 0.57 7.03
N TYR A 43 -6.15 0.77 5.92
CA TYR A 43 -7.53 1.28 5.92
C TYR A 43 -8.55 0.26 6.45
N ALA A 44 -8.20 -1.03 6.52
CA ALA A 44 -9.07 -2.04 7.10
C ALA A 44 -9.52 -1.66 8.53
N ALA A 45 -8.62 -1.12 9.37
CA ALA A 45 -8.96 -0.68 10.72
C ALA A 45 -9.95 0.50 10.74
N ASP A 46 -9.84 1.42 9.79
CA ASP A 46 -10.70 2.61 9.72
C ASP A 46 -12.13 2.30 9.27
N TYR A 47 -12.30 1.34 8.36
CA TYR A 47 -13.61 1.04 7.77
C TYR A 47 -14.37 -0.08 8.48
N THR A 48 -13.66 -1.05 9.07
CA THR A 48 -14.31 -2.14 9.82
C THR A 48 -15.10 -1.66 11.04
N ARG A 49 -14.78 -0.48 11.61
CA ARG A 49 -15.53 0.11 12.72
C ARG A 49 -16.98 0.48 12.39
N TYR A 50 -17.31 0.59 11.11
CA TYR A 50 -18.67 0.87 10.63
C TYR A 50 -19.49 -0.40 10.43
N LEU A 51 -18.86 -1.57 10.49
CA LEU A 51 -19.56 -2.85 10.39
C LEU A 51 -20.18 -3.21 11.75
N SER A 52 -21.28 -3.96 11.68
CA SER A 52 -21.89 -4.54 12.87
C SER A 52 -20.87 -5.41 13.63
N PRO A 53 -20.88 -5.41 14.97
CA PRO A 53 -20.04 -6.32 15.77
C PRO A 53 -20.23 -7.81 15.43
N ASN A 54 -21.39 -8.17 14.86
CA ASN A 54 -21.74 -9.53 14.45
C ASN A 54 -21.38 -9.84 12.98
N ALA A 55 -20.73 -8.92 12.27
CA ALA A 55 -20.36 -9.13 10.88
C ALA A 55 -19.37 -10.31 10.74
N PRO A 56 -19.58 -11.21 9.76
CA PRO A 56 -18.72 -12.38 9.56
C PRO A 56 -17.31 -11.97 9.15
N LYS A 57 -16.33 -12.13 10.06
CA LYS A 57 -14.94 -11.68 9.89
C LYS A 57 -14.27 -12.18 8.59
N VAL A 58 -14.47 -13.46 8.26
CA VAL A 58 -13.88 -14.06 7.05
C VAL A 58 -14.49 -13.46 5.79
N ALA A 59 -15.81 -13.33 5.74
CA ALA A 59 -16.48 -12.73 4.58
C ALA A 59 -16.08 -11.26 4.41
N THR A 60 -15.97 -10.48 5.50
CA THR A 60 -15.47 -9.10 5.45
C THR A 60 -14.09 -9.03 4.81
N GLY A 61 -13.15 -9.88 5.24
CA GLY A 61 -11.80 -9.92 4.66
C GLY A 61 -11.78 -10.37 3.20
N VAL A 62 -12.55 -11.42 2.87
CA VAL A 62 -12.62 -11.96 1.50
C VAL A 62 -13.22 -10.97 0.53
N TRP A 63 -14.35 -10.33 0.86
CA TRP A 63 -14.99 -9.37 -0.04
C TRP A 63 -14.16 -8.11 -0.23
N ALA A 64 -13.51 -7.62 0.83
CA ALA A 64 -12.57 -6.50 0.72
C ALA A 64 -11.36 -6.87 -0.15
N GLY A 65 -10.76 -8.05 0.09
CA GLY A 65 -9.63 -8.55 -0.69
C GLY A 65 -9.98 -8.78 -2.15
N LEU A 66 -11.15 -9.37 -2.44
CA LEU A 66 -11.63 -9.57 -3.81
C LEU A 66 -11.88 -8.24 -4.53
N GLY A 67 -12.42 -7.23 -3.85
CA GLY A 67 -12.61 -5.90 -4.42
C GLY A 67 -11.29 -5.27 -4.87
N VAL A 68 -10.26 -5.32 -4.03
CA VAL A 68 -8.92 -4.84 -4.36
C VAL A 68 -8.30 -5.69 -5.46
N PHE A 69 -8.33 -7.02 -5.33
CA PHE A 69 -7.73 -7.96 -6.27
C PHE A 69 -8.31 -7.80 -7.69
N VAL A 70 -9.65 -7.81 -7.82
CA VAL A 70 -10.31 -7.70 -9.13
C VAL A 70 -10.01 -6.34 -9.77
N SER A 71 -10.12 -5.26 -8.99
CA SER A 71 -9.89 -3.90 -9.51
C SER A 71 -8.44 -3.70 -9.95
N CYS A 72 -7.48 -4.11 -9.12
CA CYS A 72 -6.06 -4.01 -9.45
C CYS A 72 -5.71 -4.88 -10.64
N THR A 73 -6.16 -6.14 -10.67
CA THR A 73 -5.88 -7.06 -11.79
C THR A 73 -6.39 -6.49 -13.11
N VAL A 74 -7.65 -6.05 -13.16
CA VAL A 74 -8.23 -5.51 -14.40
C VAL A 74 -7.48 -4.26 -14.88
N LEU A 75 -7.19 -3.31 -13.98
CA LEU A 75 -6.55 -2.05 -14.36
C LEU A 75 -5.06 -2.23 -14.67
N MET A 76 -4.32 -3.05 -13.92
CA MET A 76 -2.92 -3.35 -14.20
C MET A 76 -2.78 -4.11 -15.52
N SER A 77 -3.63 -5.12 -15.78
CA SER A 77 -3.64 -5.81 -17.07
C SER A 77 -3.95 -4.85 -18.21
N LEU A 78 -4.93 -3.96 -18.05
CA LEU A 78 -5.22 -2.94 -19.07
C LEU A 78 -4.03 -1.99 -19.29
N GLY A 79 -3.30 -1.63 -18.23
CA GLY A 79 -2.06 -0.84 -18.32
C GLY A 79 -0.96 -1.56 -19.11
N VAL A 80 -0.76 -2.86 -18.86
CA VAL A 80 0.20 -3.69 -19.62
C VAL A 80 -0.17 -3.73 -21.10
N VAL A 81 -1.44 -3.97 -21.42
CA VAL A 81 -1.92 -3.96 -22.81
C VAL A 81 -1.74 -2.56 -23.43
N SER A 82 -2.07 -1.50 -22.69
CA SER A 82 -1.88 -0.13 -23.15
C SER A 82 -0.40 0.20 -23.43
N ALA A 83 0.54 -0.37 -22.68
CA ALA A 83 1.96 -0.16 -22.89
C ALA A 83 2.50 -0.80 -24.19
N THR A 84 1.73 -1.70 -24.81
CA THR A 84 2.06 -2.29 -26.12
C THR A 84 1.55 -1.45 -27.30
N LEU A 85 0.86 -0.33 -27.04
CA LEU A 85 0.41 0.56 -28.08
C LEU A 85 1.59 1.38 -28.63
N VAL A 86 1.59 1.61 -29.93
CA VAL A 86 2.56 2.53 -30.56
C VAL A 86 2.27 3.95 -30.10
N ALA A 87 3.21 4.53 -29.37
CA ALA A 87 3.11 5.87 -28.81
C ALA A 87 4.19 6.81 -29.37
N ALA A 88 3.93 8.11 -29.30
CA ALA A 88 4.96 9.11 -29.58
C ALA A 88 6.12 8.99 -28.56
N PRO A 89 7.37 9.33 -28.93
CA PRO A 89 8.54 9.20 -28.07
C PRO A 89 8.42 9.87 -26.68
N ASP A 90 7.63 10.95 -26.59
CA ASP A 90 7.42 11.73 -25.37
C ASP A 90 5.98 11.65 -24.85
N ALA A 91 5.22 10.63 -25.27
CA ALA A 91 3.84 10.46 -24.83
C ALA A 91 3.78 10.16 -23.33
N SER A 92 2.96 10.92 -22.59
CA SER A 92 2.66 10.59 -21.19
C SER A 92 1.88 9.28 -21.12
N PRO A 93 1.87 8.56 -19.97
CA PRO A 93 1.06 7.36 -19.80
C PRO A 93 -0.43 7.57 -20.15
N THR A 94 -0.96 8.77 -19.87
CA THR A 94 -2.32 9.15 -20.22
C THR A 94 -2.52 9.34 -21.73
N ASP A 95 -1.50 9.85 -22.44
CA ASP A 95 -1.53 9.99 -23.90
C ASP A 95 -1.51 8.60 -24.55
N VAL A 96 -0.62 7.72 -24.09
CA VAL A 96 -0.59 6.32 -24.55
C VAL A 96 -1.93 5.65 -24.30
N PHE A 97 -2.47 5.79 -23.09
CA PHE A 97 -3.73 5.17 -22.69
C PHE A 97 -4.92 5.63 -23.53
N THR A 98 -4.93 6.86 -24.02
CA THR A 98 -6.05 7.41 -24.79
C THR A 98 -5.82 7.45 -26.29
N SER A 99 -4.61 7.10 -26.76
CA SER A 99 -4.17 7.22 -28.16
C SER A 99 -5.07 6.53 -29.19
N THR A 100 -5.71 5.43 -28.82
CA THR A 100 -6.58 4.62 -29.71
C THR A 100 -8.06 4.99 -29.63
N MET A 101 -8.42 5.93 -28.75
CA MET A 101 -9.81 6.29 -28.48
C MET A 101 -10.28 7.44 -29.36
N PRO A 102 -11.53 7.42 -29.85
CA PRO A 102 -12.19 8.62 -30.36
C PRO A 102 -12.18 9.74 -29.31
N SER A 103 -11.99 10.99 -29.73
CA SER A 103 -11.80 12.14 -28.83
C SER A 103 -12.86 12.29 -27.73
N ALA A 104 -14.13 12.03 -28.06
CA ALA A 104 -15.22 12.06 -27.09
C ALA A 104 -15.07 10.95 -26.02
N ILE A 105 -14.72 9.73 -26.44
CA ILE A 105 -14.51 8.59 -25.53
C ILE A 105 -13.29 8.86 -24.64
N ALA A 106 -12.19 9.35 -25.22
CA ALA A 106 -11.00 9.74 -24.49
C ALA A 106 -11.33 10.77 -23.38
N ALA A 107 -12.09 11.82 -23.72
CA ALA A 107 -12.51 12.84 -22.76
C ALA A 107 -13.34 12.26 -21.60
N PHE A 108 -14.31 11.37 -21.90
CA PHE A 108 -15.10 10.70 -20.86
C PHE A 108 -14.26 9.77 -19.97
N VAL A 109 -13.30 9.06 -20.56
CA VAL A 109 -12.40 8.17 -19.81
C VAL A 109 -11.47 8.98 -18.90
N LEU A 110 -10.90 10.09 -19.39
CA LEU A 110 -10.09 10.99 -18.58
C LEU A 110 -10.90 11.63 -17.46
N LEU A 111 -12.14 12.06 -17.72
CA LEU A 111 -13.04 12.55 -16.68
C LEU A 111 -13.31 11.47 -15.61
N ALA A 112 -13.55 10.22 -16.03
CA ALA A 112 -13.73 9.12 -15.10
C ALA A 112 -12.46 8.83 -14.27
N ILE A 113 -11.27 8.95 -14.85
CA ILE A 113 -9.99 8.85 -14.13
C ILE A 113 -9.87 9.97 -13.10
N VAL A 114 -10.20 11.21 -13.45
CA VAL A 114 -10.19 12.34 -12.52
C VAL A 114 -11.15 12.11 -11.35
N ILE A 115 -12.40 11.72 -11.62
CA ILE A 115 -13.39 11.45 -10.58
C ILE A 115 -12.96 10.27 -9.69
N GLY A 116 -12.42 9.21 -10.29
CA GLY A 116 -11.89 8.07 -9.56
C GLY A 116 -10.70 8.45 -8.67
N GLY A 117 -9.79 9.27 -9.18
CA GLY A 117 -8.65 9.81 -8.43
C GLY A 117 -9.09 10.67 -7.25
N ILE A 118 -10.11 11.53 -7.42
CA ILE A 118 -10.69 12.31 -6.32
C ILE A 118 -11.28 11.38 -5.26
N SER A 119 -12.03 10.35 -5.69
CA SER A 119 -12.67 9.39 -4.78
C SER A 119 -11.63 8.58 -3.98
N ALA A 120 -10.56 8.14 -4.62
CA ALA A 120 -9.45 7.45 -3.96
C ALA A 120 -8.73 8.34 -2.95
N ASN A 121 -8.42 9.59 -3.33
CA ASN A 121 -7.73 10.52 -2.44
C ASN A 121 -8.59 10.96 -1.25
N ALA A 122 -9.92 11.02 -1.39
CA ALA A 122 -10.81 11.30 -0.26
C ALA A 122 -10.64 10.28 0.87
N ILE A 123 -10.50 9.00 0.52
CA ILE A 123 -10.25 7.91 1.48
C ILE A 123 -8.85 8.03 2.10
N ASN A 124 -7.84 8.33 1.30
CA ASN A 124 -6.46 8.47 1.78
C ASN A 124 -6.32 9.63 2.78
N ILE A 125 -6.88 10.79 2.45
CA ILE A 125 -6.88 11.98 3.32
C ILE A 125 -7.66 11.69 4.61
N TYR A 126 -8.79 10.97 4.49
CA TYR A 126 -9.58 10.57 5.62
C TYR A 126 -8.80 9.69 6.61
N SER A 127 -8.20 8.60 6.13
CA SER A 127 -7.42 7.68 6.95
C SER A 127 -6.18 8.37 7.56
N GLY A 128 -5.47 9.17 6.75
CA GLY A 128 -4.36 9.99 7.23
C GLY A 128 -4.79 10.93 8.36
N SER A 129 -5.93 11.61 8.19
CA SER A 129 -6.47 12.50 9.22
C SER A 129 -6.83 11.77 10.52
N MET A 130 -7.41 10.57 10.44
CA MET A 130 -7.74 9.75 11.61
C MET A 130 -6.48 9.31 12.36
N SER A 131 -5.43 8.91 11.64
CA SER A 131 -4.14 8.52 12.21
C SER A 131 -3.49 9.68 12.99
N PHE A 132 -3.49 10.90 12.44
CA PHE A 132 -2.97 12.09 13.13
C PHE A 132 -3.82 12.51 14.34
N VAL A 133 -5.14 12.37 14.24
CA VAL A 133 -6.08 12.66 15.34
C VAL A 133 -5.87 11.68 16.49
N ALA A 134 -5.54 10.41 16.19
CA ALA A 134 -5.22 9.39 17.18
C ALA A 134 -3.92 9.67 17.96
N LEU A 135 -2.98 10.43 17.40
CA LEU A 135 -1.76 10.89 18.10
C LEU A 135 -2.06 11.86 19.27
N GLY A 136 -3.29 12.37 19.37
CA GLY A 136 -3.75 13.05 20.60
C GLY A 136 -3.32 14.52 20.74
N PHE A 137 -2.88 15.19 19.68
CA PHE A 137 -2.60 16.65 19.71
C PHE A 137 -3.90 17.42 20.02
N GLY A 138 -4.06 17.84 21.28
CA GLY A 138 -5.35 18.21 21.89
C GLY A 138 -5.64 19.71 21.97
N VAL A 139 -5.24 20.51 20.97
CA VAL A 139 -5.36 21.97 21.04
C VAL A 139 -6.68 22.50 20.45
N LEU A 140 -7.40 21.69 19.64
CA LEU A 140 -8.58 22.14 18.88
C LEU A 140 -9.77 21.16 18.99
N PRO A 141 -11.01 21.64 18.77
CA PRO A 141 -12.19 20.79 18.65
C PRO A 141 -12.01 19.70 17.59
N GLU A 142 -12.49 18.49 17.88
CA GLU A 142 -12.20 17.28 17.08
C GLU A 142 -12.58 17.42 15.59
N ARG A 143 -13.72 18.06 15.30
CA ARG A 143 -14.19 18.32 13.92
C ARG A 143 -13.24 19.26 13.17
N LEU A 144 -12.79 20.33 13.84
CA LEU A 144 -11.88 21.31 13.25
C LEU A 144 -10.48 20.71 13.06
N ARG A 145 -10.01 19.90 14.01
CA ARG A 145 -8.75 19.17 13.91
C ARG A 145 -8.73 18.23 12.70
N ARG A 146 -9.80 17.43 12.50
CA ARG A 146 -9.93 16.55 11.32
C ARG A 146 -9.88 17.34 10.01
N ALA A 147 -10.64 18.45 9.93
CA ALA A 147 -10.68 19.28 8.72
C ALA A 147 -9.32 19.94 8.42
N MET A 148 -8.65 20.51 9.44
CA MET A 148 -7.33 21.13 9.27
C MET A 148 -6.26 20.12 8.87
N VAL A 149 -6.22 18.96 9.52
CA VAL A 149 -5.27 17.90 9.17
C VAL A 149 -5.53 17.41 7.75
N ALA A 150 -6.79 17.21 7.36
CA ALA A 150 -7.14 16.83 6.00
C ALA A 150 -6.68 17.87 4.96
N LEU A 151 -6.88 19.16 5.23
CA LEU A 151 -6.43 20.25 4.36
C LEU A 151 -4.90 20.33 4.26
N ILE A 152 -4.20 20.26 5.40
CA ILE A 152 -2.74 20.37 5.44
C ILE A 152 -2.09 19.18 4.74
N LEU A 153 -2.50 17.94 5.07
CA LEU A 153 -1.95 16.74 4.44
C LEU A 153 -2.35 16.64 2.97
N GLY A 154 -3.58 17.04 2.63
CA GLY A 154 -4.03 17.11 1.24
C GLY A 154 -3.22 18.11 0.41
N ALA A 155 -2.97 19.31 0.94
CA ALA A 155 -2.15 20.31 0.28
C ALA A 155 -0.69 19.87 0.14
N LEU A 156 -0.08 19.36 1.21
CA LEU A 156 1.31 18.85 1.17
C LEU A 156 1.45 17.69 0.20
N GLY A 157 0.54 16.71 0.26
CA GLY A 157 0.51 15.58 -0.67
C GLY A 157 0.31 16.05 -2.12
N GLY A 158 -0.56 17.04 -2.34
CA GLY A 158 -0.78 17.65 -3.65
C GLY A 158 0.47 18.35 -4.21
N ILE A 159 1.21 19.10 -3.37
CA ILE A 159 2.47 19.75 -3.76
C ILE A 159 3.52 18.70 -4.13
N ILE A 160 3.69 17.67 -3.30
CA ILE A 160 4.65 16.58 -3.56
C ILE A 160 4.29 15.85 -4.86
N ALA A 161 3.00 15.54 -5.06
CA ALA A 161 2.52 14.92 -6.27
C ALA A 161 2.81 15.79 -7.49
N PHE A 162 2.55 17.10 -7.40
CA PHE A 162 2.78 18.05 -8.50
C PHE A 162 4.27 18.11 -8.91
N ILE A 163 5.19 18.07 -7.95
CA ILE A 163 6.63 18.03 -8.21
C ILE A 163 7.04 16.72 -8.89
N GLY A 164 6.37 15.61 -8.56
CA GLY A 164 6.67 14.28 -9.12
C GLY A 164 5.96 13.92 -10.43
N LEU A 165 5.10 14.79 -10.99
CA LEU A 165 4.24 14.47 -12.14
C LEU A 165 5.00 14.09 -13.42
N SER A 166 6.22 14.60 -13.60
CA SER A 166 6.93 14.51 -14.88
C SER A 166 7.71 13.21 -15.10
N ASP A 167 7.79 12.31 -14.12
CA ASP A 167 8.68 11.14 -14.21
C ASP A 167 8.04 9.86 -13.63
N ILE A 168 7.77 8.89 -14.52
CA ILE A 168 7.19 7.58 -14.19
C ILE A 168 8.11 6.80 -13.23
N SER A 169 9.43 6.98 -13.32
CA SER A 169 10.37 6.30 -12.44
C SER A 169 10.19 6.73 -10.99
N GLN A 170 9.77 7.97 -10.75
CA GLN A 170 9.47 8.47 -9.40
C GLN A 170 8.23 7.78 -8.82
N TYR A 171 7.24 7.49 -9.65
CA TYR A 171 6.07 6.72 -9.23
C TYR A 171 6.43 5.29 -8.84
N GLN A 172 7.26 4.61 -9.64
CA GLN A 172 7.75 3.27 -9.30
C GLN A 172 8.55 3.27 -7.99
N ASN A 173 9.47 4.23 -7.82
CA ASN A 173 10.25 4.39 -6.60
C ASN A 173 9.35 4.62 -5.38
N PHE A 174 8.29 5.40 -5.52
CA PHE A 174 7.31 5.62 -4.47
C PHE A 174 6.58 4.32 -4.09
N LEU A 175 6.19 3.50 -5.06
CA LEU A 175 5.55 2.21 -4.80
C LEU A 175 6.49 1.24 -4.07
N PHE A 176 7.79 1.24 -4.38
CA PHE A 176 8.77 0.47 -3.63
C PHE A 176 8.91 0.94 -2.18
N VAL A 177 8.96 2.25 -1.95
CA VAL A 177 8.97 2.78 -0.58
C VAL A 177 7.75 2.30 0.20
N ILE A 178 6.56 2.28 -0.41
CA ILE A 178 5.36 1.71 0.22
C ILE A 178 5.56 0.22 0.52
N ALA A 179 6.01 -0.57 -0.46
CA ALA A 179 6.23 -2.00 -0.30
C ALA A 179 7.18 -2.30 0.87
N TYR A 180 8.29 -1.56 0.99
CA TYR A 180 9.34 -1.79 1.97
C TYR A 180 8.88 -1.59 3.42
N TRP A 181 7.90 -0.72 3.68
CA TRP A 181 7.38 -0.55 5.04
C TRP A 181 6.14 -1.42 5.29
N VAL A 182 5.27 -1.59 4.30
CA VAL A 182 4.03 -2.38 4.45
C VAL A 182 4.35 -3.87 4.61
N GLY A 183 5.36 -4.40 3.91
CA GLY A 183 5.78 -5.80 4.06
C GLY A 183 6.14 -6.17 5.51
N PRO A 184 7.13 -5.50 6.13
CA PRO A 184 7.45 -5.65 7.54
C PRO A 184 6.27 -5.40 8.48
N TRP A 185 5.47 -4.37 8.23
CA TRP A 185 4.29 -4.08 9.05
C TRP A 185 3.28 -5.25 9.04
N LEU A 186 2.97 -5.80 7.86
CA LEU A 186 2.12 -6.98 7.73
C LEU A 186 2.71 -8.20 8.46
N GLY A 187 4.04 -8.38 8.39
CA GLY A 187 4.73 -9.46 9.10
C GLY A 187 4.55 -9.36 10.62
N VAL A 188 4.70 -8.15 11.18
CA VAL A 188 4.44 -7.90 12.60
C VAL A 188 2.98 -8.16 12.96
N ILE A 189 2.03 -7.59 12.21
CA ILE A 189 0.59 -7.76 12.49
C ILE A 189 0.18 -9.23 12.40
N PHE A 190 0.67 -9.95 11.40
CA PHE A 190 0.39 -11.38 11.23
C PHE A 190 0.97 -12.21 12.39
N ALA A 191 2.23 -11.97 12.75
CA ALA A 191 2.88 -12.66 13.86
C ALA A 191 2.19 -12.36 15.20
N ASP A 192 1.81 -11.12 15.47
CA ASP A 192 1.06 -10.73 16.66
C ASP A 192 -0.29 -11.44 16.75
N TRP A 193 -1.08 -11.38 15.68
CA TRP A 193 -2.38 -12.03 15.62
C TRP A 193 -2.29 -13.55 15.85
N PHE A 194 -1.27 -14.19 15.28
CA PHE A 194 -1.03 -15.62 15.44
C PHE A 194 -0.56 -15.97 16.86
N LEU A 195 0.42 -15.26 17.41
CA LEU A 195 1.01 -15.53 18.73
C LEU A 195 0.05 -15.24 19.89
N ARG A 196 -0.78 -14.20 19.77
CA ARG A 196 -1.86 -13.89 20.73
C ARG A 196 -3.07 -14.81 20.59
N ARG A 197 -3.00 -15.85 19.75
CA ARG A 197 -4.05 -16.85 19.52
C ARG A 197 -5.42 -16.22 19.19
N ARG A 198 -5.41 -15.06 18.53
CA ARG A 198 -6.62 -14.29 18.19
C ARG A 198 -7.43 -13.81 19.42
N ASN A 199 -6.80 -13.69 20.58
CA ASN A 199 -7.41 -13.06 21.75
C ASN A 199 -7.76 -11.59 21.45
N ARG A 200 -8.81 -11.07 22.11
CA ARG A 200 -9.18 -9.66 22.00
C ARG A 200 -8.19 -8.81 22.77
N ILE A 201 -7.72 -7.74 22.14
CA ILE A 201 -6.73 -6.79 22.70
C ILE A 201 -7.34 -5.40 22.93
N ASP A 202 -8.65 -5.27 22.70
CA ASP A 202 -9.38 -4.01 22.67
C ASP A 202 -9.27 -3.23 23.99
N GLY A 203 -9.06 -3.92 25.11
CA GLY A 203 -8.85 -3.30 26.42
C GLY A 203 -7.59 -2.43 26.51
N PHE A 204 -6.58 -2.68 25.67
CA PHE A 204 -5.35 -1.87 25.63
C PHE A 204 -5.51 -0.57 24.86
N LEU A 205 -6.56 -0.42 24.03
CA LEU A 205 -6.75 0.77 23.19
C LEU A 205 -6.85 2.07 24.01
N PHE A 206 -7.32 1.98 25.25
CA PHE A 206 -7.48 3.13 26.15
C PHE A 206 -6.37 3.23 27.20
N ASP A 207 -5.46 2.25 27.28
CA ASP A 207 -4.35 2.27 28.24
C ASP A 207 -3.17 3.08 27.70
N LYS A 208 -3.06 4.33 28.14
CA LYS A 208 -1.95 5.23 27.78
C LYS A 208 -0.57 4.77 28.29
N LYS A 209 -0.52 3.79 29.20
CA LYS A 209 0.74 3.23 29.74
C LYS A 209 1.15 1.96 29.02
N HIS A 210 0.28 1.36 28.21
CA HIS A 210 0.61 0.20 27.41
C HIS A 210 1.53 0.61 26.26
N ASN A 211 2.73 0.02 26.20
CA ASN A 211 3.74 0.34 25.19
C ASN A 211 4.31 -0.95 24.57
N PRO A 212 3.71 -1.45 23.47
CA PRO A 212 4.14 -2.69 22.84
C PRO A 212 5.37 -2.47 21.94
N TRP A 213 6.54 -2.30 22.57
CA TRP A 213 7.79 -1.95 21.90
C TRP A 213 8.31 -3.00 20.90
N ALA A 214 7.99 -4.29 21.09
CA ALA A 214 8.44 -5.37 20.21
C ALA A 214 7.92 -5.22 18.79
N GLY A 215 6.69 -4.73 18.61
CA GLY A 215 6.11 -4.51 17.29
C GLY A 215 6.89 -3.46 16.51
N PHE A 216 7.11 -2.30 17.13
CA PHE A 216 7.87 -1.20 16.53
C PHE A 216 9.32 -1.61 16.24
N LEU A 217 9.99 -2.24 17.21
CA LEU A 217 11.40 -2.64 17.03
C LEU A 217 11.55 -3.75 15.98
N ALA A 218 10.65 -4.75 15.95
CA ALA A 218 10.67 -5.80 14.94
C ALA A 218 10.50 -5.21 13.54
N MET A 219 9.55 -4.29 13.36
CA MET A 219 9.32 -3.61 12.10
C MET A 219 10.55 -2.79 11.67
N ALA A 220 11.14 -2.00 12.58
CA ALA A 220 12.32 -1.18 12.30
C ALA A 220 13.53 -2.04 11.89
N LEU A 221 13.83 -3.10 12.65
CA LEU A 221 14.93 -4.01 12.35
C LEU A 221 14.72 -4.74 11.01
N ALA A 222 13.48 -5.19 10.76
CA ALA A 222 13.14 -5.87 9.51
C ALA A 222 13.26 -4.93 8.30
N MET A 223 12.79 -3.68 8.41
CA MET A 223 12.97 -2.67 7.36
C MET A 223 14.45 -2.40 7.08
N ILE A 224 15.24 -2.11 8.12
CA ILE A 224 16.67 -1.81 7.96
C ILE A 224 17.39 -2.99 7.29
N LEU A 225 17.18 -4.21 7.80
CA LEU A 225 17.87 -5.38 7.29
C LEU A 225 17.43 -5.74 5.87
N SER A 226 16.14 -5.67 5.57
CA SER A 226 15.63 -5.98 4.23
C SER A 226 16.04 -4.97 3.18
N ILE A 227 16.01 -3.67 3.49
CA ILE A 227 16.48 -2.63 2.58
C ILE A 227 17.98 -2.80 2.35
N TRP A 228 18.77 -2.91 3.42
CA TRP A 228 20.23 -3.06 3.33
C TRP A 228 20.67 -4.25 2.47
N LEU A 229 19.95 -5.37 2.54
CA LEU A 229 20.31 -6.58 1.82
C LEU A 229 19.68 -6.69 0.43
N PHE A 230 18.40 -6.32 0.26
CA PHE A 230 17.56 -6.77 -0.85
C PHE A 230 16.88 -5.67 -1.67
N SER A 231 17.06 -4.38 -1.34
CA SER A 231 16.46 -3.31 -2.13
C SER A 231 17.18 -3.11 -3.47
N ASN A 232 16.42 -2.75 -4.50
CA ASN A 232 16.96 -2.33 -5.79
C ASN A 232 16.26 -1.03 -6.21
N GLN A 233 16.61 0.06 -5.52
CA GLN A 233 16.01 1.38 -5.67
C GLN A 233 17.05 2.39 -6.19
N VAL A 234 16.60 3.44 -6.88
CA VAL A 234 17.48 4.52 -7.38
C VAL A 234 18.36 5.16 -6.30
N GLN A 235 17.84 5.29 -5.07
CA GLN A 235 18.58 5.89 -3.96
C GLN A 235 19.56 4.93 -3.30
N TYR A 236 19.26 3.63 -3.33
CA TYR A 236 20.07 2.61 -2.67
C TYR A 236 19.83 1.21 -3.26
N VAL A 237 20.93 0.56 -3.64
CA VAL A 237 20.96 -0.83 -4.07
C VAL A 237 21.61 -1.66 -2.97
N GLY A 238 20.89 -2.68 -2.50
CA GLY A 238 21.32 -3.58 -1.44
C GLY A 238 22.45 -4.50 -1.87
N ILE A 239 23.02 -5.21 -0.89
CA ILE A 239 24.17 -6.10 -1.10
C ILE A 239 23.85 -7.22 -2.10
N VAL A 240 22.67 -7.84 -2.00
CA VAL A 240 22.29 -8.98 -2.85
C VAL A 240 22.07 -8.55 -4.29
N PRO A 241 21.28 -7.50 -4.61
CA PRO A 241 21.13 -7.05 -5.99
C PRO A 241 22.43 -6.46 -6.58
N THR A 242 23.35 -5.96 -5.74
CA THR A 242 24.68 -5.53 -6.19
C THR A 242 25.55 -6.72 -6.61
N ALA A 243 25.51 -7.83 -5.86
CA ALA A 243 26.29 -9.03 -6.15
C ALA A 243 25.66 -9.90 -7.24
N ILE A 244 24.32 -9.94 -7.30
CA ILE A 244 23.52 -10.74 -8.21
C ILE A 244 22.42 -9.84 -8.81
N PRO A 245 22.74 -9.06 -9.86
CA PRO A 245 21.77 -8.13 -10.47
C PRO A 245 20.49 -8.79 -10.96
N GLU A 246 20.56 -10.07 -11.34
CA GLU A 246 19.41 -10.86 -11.78
C GLU A 246 18.37 -11.07 -10.67
N PHE A 247 18.76 -10.95 -9.39
CA PHE A 247 17.87 -11.17 -8.26
C PHE A 247 16.82 -10.07 -8.11
N GLY A 248 17.06 -8.87 -8.63
CA GLY A 248 16.09 -7.76 -8.58
C GLY A 248 15.77 -7.26 -7.17
N ASP A 249 14.62 -6.60 -7.01
CA ASP A 249 14.14 -6.11 -5.72
C ASP A 249 13.31 -7.16 -5.00
N SER A 250 13.66 -7.50 -3.76
CA SER A 250 12.86 -8.41 -2.93
C SER A 250 12.78 -7.96 -1.45
N ALA A 251 12.95 -6.67 -1.22
CA ALA A 251 13.04 -6.15 0.14
C ALA A 251 11.72 -6.34 0.90
N PHE A 252 10.55 -6.31 0.26
CA PHE A 252 9.28 -6.45 0.98
C PHE A 252 9.02 -7.90 1.42
N GLU A 253 9.39 -8.91 0.62
CA GLU A 253 9.22 -10.33 0.95
C GLU A 253 10.13 -10.71 2.12
N PHE A 254 11.41 -10.36 2.04
CA PHE A 254 12.36 -10.60 3.12
C PHE A 254 12.01 -9.73 4.34
N GLY A 255 11.54 -8.50 4.13
CA GLY A 255 11.04 -7.64 5.19
C GLY A 255 9.88 -8.26 5.97
N PHE A 256 8.90 -8.87 5.27
CA PHE A 256 7.81 -9.61 5.89
C PHE A 256 8.31 -10.80 6.73
N ILE A 257 9.23 -11.59 6.18
CA ILE A 257 9.81 -12.76 6.87
C ILE A 257 10.62 -12.32 8.11
N PHE A 258 11.50 -11.34 7.96
CA PHE A 258 12.30 -10.81 9.06
C PHE A 258 11.42 -10.21 10.16
N ALA A 259 10.35 -9.51 9.80
CA ALA A 259 9.40 -8.98 10.77
C ALA A 259 8.72 -10.09 11.58
N ILE A 260 8.31 -11.19 10.95
CA ILE A 260 7.74 -12.35 11.68
C ILE A 260 8.77 -12.92 12.67
N ILE A 261 10.01 -13.13 12.21
CA ILE A 261 11.07 -13.73 13.03
C ILE A 261 11.41 -12.81 14.21
N PHE A 262 11.70 -11.53 13.94
CA PHE A 262 12.03 -10.55 14.97
C PHE A 262 10.88 -10.36 15.93
N TYR A 263 9.64 -10.27 15.45
CA TYR A 263 8.49 -10.15 16.33
C TYR A 263 8.33 -11.38 17.23
N ALA A 264 8.43 -12.60 16.68
CA ALA A 264 8.32 -13.82 17.48
C ALA A 264 9.39 -13.95 18.57
N ILE A 265 10.60 -13.44 18.31
CA ILE A 265 11.68 -13.37 19.29
C ILE A 265 11.37 -12.30 20.34
N LEU A 266 11.14 -11.07 19.90
CA LEU A 266 10.92 -9.92 20.79
C LEU A 266 9.65 -10.04 21.62
N PHE A 267 8.60 -10.67 21.09
CA PHE A 267 7.35 -10.96 21.82
C PHE A 267 7.60 -11.79 23.08
N LYS A 268 8.54 -12.75 23.04
CA LYS A 268 8.93 -13.55 24.21
C LYS A 268 9.66 -12.74 25.27
N PHE A 269 10.32 -11.65 24.89
CA PHE A 269 11.00 -10.73 25.81
C PHE A 269 10.08 -9.61 26.29
N GLN A 270 9.11 -9.21 25.47
CA GLN A 270 8.07 -8.26 25.85
C GLN A 270 7.09 -8.86 26.87
N ARG A 271 7.05 -10.20 27.00
CA ARG A 271 6.23 -11.01 27.92
C ARG A 271 5.71 -10.17 29.09
N GLU A 272 4.46 -9.77 28.95
CA GLU A 272 3.86 -8.72 29.74
C GLU A 272 3.92 -9.08 31.23
N ARG A 273 4.44 -8.16 32.06
CA ARG A 273 4.49 -8.25 33.53
C ARG A 273 3.10 -8.32 34.20
N LYS A 274 2.02 -8.45 33.43
CA LYS A 274 0.64 -8.59 33.90
C LYS A 274 -0.05 -9.63 33.04
N ASP A 275 -0.73 -10.57 33.70
CA ASP A 275 -1.66 -11.46 33.03
C ASP A 275 -2.57 -10.64 32.13
N GLU A 276 -2.57 -10.93 30.83
CA GLU A 276 -3.49 -10.37 29.83
C GLU A 276 -4.92 -10.89 30.08
N LYS A 277 -5.44 -10.71 31.30
CA LYS A 277 -6.85 -10.87 31.61
C LYS A 277 -7.52 -9.54 31.28
N MET A 278 -8.05 -9.53 30.06
CA MET A 278 -9.01 -8.58 29.52
C MET A 278 -9.97 -8.05 30.62
N VAL A 279 -9.73 -6.82 31.08
CA VAL A 279 -10.78 -6.08 31.79
C VAL A 279 -11.55 -5.33 30.71
N LEU A 280 -12.68 -5.90 30.31
CA LEU A 280 -13.68 -5.16 29.56
C LEU A 280 -14.12 -3.98 30.45
N PRO A 281 -14.16 -2.73 29.94
CA PRO A 281 -14.96 -1.72 30.60
C PRO A 281 -16.38 -2.26 30.62
N THR A 282 -16.89 -2.55 31.82
CA THR A 282 -18.32 -2.81 32.03
C THR A 282 -19.08 -1.64 31.43
N GLN A 283 -20.00 -1.95 30.51
CA GLN A 283 -20.92 -1.01 29.89
C GLN A 283 -21.69 -0.21 30.95
#